data_AF-A0A7S0WF69-F1
#
_entry.id   AF-A0A7S0WF69-F1
#
_cell.length_a   1.000
_cell.length_b   1.000
_cell.length_c   1.000
_cell.angle_alpha   90.00
_cell.angle_beta   90.00
_cell.angle_gamma   90.00
#
_symmetry.space_group_name_H-M   'P 1'
#
loop_
_entity.id
_entity.type
_entity.pdbx_description
1 polymer ?
#
loop_
_entity_poly.entity_id
_entity_poly.type
_entity_poly.pdbx_seq_one_letter_code
_entity_poly.pdbx_strand_id
1 'polypeptide(L)'
;MQSHMAAFAVMGAALAYLAGVLEAMDEQLKQFDRDRLENEKKEHSEAVRKKLAQIREEGAMSDAKTTALMVHGVIATLLACHAGLNYGHMDNSSNQLFADYGRAFLHALPKDARLIVKGDVITNSVRYLQRCEGYRADVQVVDQAMLTYKWFIKVQ
;
A
#
# COMPACT_ATOMS: atom_id res chain seq x y z
N MET A 1 -43.46 -37.20 -87.41
CA MET A 1 -42.22 -36.37 -87.39
C MET A 1 -42.23 -35.27 -86.31
N GLN A 2 -43.33 -35.02 -85.58
CA GLN A 2 -43.40 -34.06 -84.46
C GLN A 2 -43.01 -34.65 -83.09
N SER A 3 -43.09 -35.97 -82.88
CA SER A 3 -42.81 -36.63 -81.59
C SER A 3 -41.32 -36.70 -81.23
N HIS A 4 -40.42 -36.76 -82.21
CA HIS A 4 -38.97 -36.87 -81.97
C HIS A 4 -38.31 -35.53 -81.61
N MET A 5 -38.81 -34.39 -82.11
CA MET A 5 -38.25 -33.08 -81.76
C MET A 5 -38.61 -32.65 -80.32
N ALA A 6 -39.77 -33.04 -79.81
CA ALA A 6 -40.17 -32.76 -78.44
C ALA A 6 -39.27 -33.47 -77.41
N ALA A 7 -38.86 -34.72 -77.68
CA ALA A 7 -37.99 -35.49 -76.80
C ALA A 7 -36.58 -34.87 -76.66
N PHE A 8 -36.01 -34.35 -77.75
CA PHE A 8 -34.71 -33.66 -77.72
C PHE A 8 -34.78 -32.31 -77.00
N ALA A 9 -35.87 -31.56 -77.15
CA ALA A 9 -36.08 -30.30 -76.43
C ALA A 9 -36.21 -30.53 -74.90
N VAL A 10 -36.93 -31.59 -74.49
CA VAL A 10 -37.09 -31.97 -73.08
C VAL A 10 -35.75 -32.45 -72.49
N MET A 11 -34.97 -33.24 -73.23
CA MET A 11 -33.66 -33.72 -72.77
C MET A 11 -32.62 -32.60 -72.68
N GLY A 12 -32.62 -31.65 -73.63
CA GLY A 12 -31.78 -30.45 -73.57
C GLY A 12 -32.13 -29.55 -72.39
N ALA A 13 -33.42 -29.37 -72.09
CA ALA A 13 -33.89 -28.63 -70.92
C ALA A 13 -33.49 -29.31 -69.60
N ALA A 14 -33.57 -30.65 -69.54
CA ALA A 14 -33.15 -31.43 -68.38
C ALA A 14 -31.63 -31.33 -68.12
N LEU A 15 -30.81 -31.36 -69.18
CA LEU A 15 -29.36 -31.18 -69.07
C LEU A 15 -28.97 -29.77 -68.64
N ALA A 16 -29.64 -28.74 -69.18
CA ALA A 16 -29.43 -27.35 -68.76
C ALA A 16 -29.82 -27.15 -67.28
N TYR A 17 -30.91 -27.77 -66.84
CA TYR A 17 -31.32 -27.75 -65.43
C TYR A 17 -30.28 -28.43 -64.52
N LEU A 18 -29.78 -29.60 -64.89
CA LEU A 18 -28.74 -30.31 -64.13
C LEU A 18 -27.43 -29.53 -64.08
N ALA A 19 -27.01 -28.91 -65.18
CA ALA A 19 -25.84 -28.04 -65.22
C ALA A 19 -26.00 -26.84 -64.28
N GLY A 20 -27.17 -26.17 -64.30
CA GLY A 20 -27.48 -25.06 -63.39
C GLY A 20 -27.52 -25.48 -61.92
N VAL A 21 -27.98 -26.71 -61.61
CA VAL A 21 -27.93 -27.27 -60.25
C VAL A 21 -26.49 -27.53 -59.80
N LEU A 22 -25.65 -28.09 -60.68
CA LEU A 22 -24.24 -28.34 -60.39
C LEU A 22 -23.46 -27.04 -60.15
N GLU A 23 -23.68 -26.02 -60.98
CA GLU A 23 -23.08 -24.68 -60.79
C GLU A 23 -23.54 -24.03 -59.48
N ALA A 24 -24.84 -24.13 -59.14
CA ALA A 24 -25.35 -23.63 -57.87
C ALA A 24 -24.72 -24.35 -56.65
N MET A 25 -24.49 -25.66 -56.76
CA MET A 25 -23.83 -26.44 -55.69
C MET A 25 -22.35 -26.07 -55.54
N ASP A 26 -21.62 -25.85 -56.63
CA ASP A 26 -20.21 -25.41 -56.59
C ASP A 26 -20.06 -24.02 -55.96
N GLU A 27 -20.97 -23.10 -56.28
CA GLU A 27 -20.95 -21.75 -55.71
C GLU A 27 -21.31 -21.75 -54.22
N GLN A 28 -22.23 -22.62 -53.79
CA GLN A 28 -22.53 -22.84 -52.36
C GLN A 28 -21.31 -23.42 -51.61
N LEU A 29 -20.59 -24.37 -52.22
CA LEU A 29 -19.40 -24.96 -51.60
C LEU A 29 -18.29 -23.91 -51.42
N LYS A 30 -18.05 -23.08 -52.45
CA LYS A 30 -17.09 -21.96 -52.37
C LYS A 30 -17.48 -20.93 -51.32
N GLN A 31 -18.77 -20.63 -51.19
CA GLN A 31 -19.26 -19.70 -50.16
C GLN A 31 -19.01 -20.26 -48.75
N PHE A 32 -19.30 -21.54 -48.53
CA PHE A 32 -19.04 -22.21 -47.25
C PHE A 32 -17.55 -22.20 -46.87
N ASP A 33 -16.66 -22.48 -47.84
CA ASP A 33 -15.22 -22.44 -47.60
C ASP A 33 -14.73 -21.02 -47.28
N ARG A 34 -15.27 -19.98 -47.95
CA ARG A 34 -14.97 -18.57 -47.63
C ARG A 34 -15.40 -18.21 -46.21
N ASP A 35 -16.63 -18.55 -45.83
CA ASP A 35 -17.19 -18.23 -44.51
C ASP A 35 -16.42 -18.95 -43.39
N ARG A 36 -16.02 -20.21 -43.63
CA ARG A 36 -15.16 -20.95 -42.72
C ARG A 36 -13.81 -20.25 -42.51
N LEU A 37 -13.15 -19.86 -43.61
CA LEU A 37 -11.86 -19.17 -43.54
C LEU A 37 -11.96 -17.81 -42.85
N GLU A 38 -13.06 -17.07 -43.05
CA GLU A 38 -13.30 -15.82 -42.33
C GLU A 38 -13.50 -16.02 -40.83
N ASN A 39 -14.24 -17.06 -40.44
CA ASN A 39 -14.46 -17.38 -39.03
C ASN A 39 -13.15 -17.80 -38.34
N GLU A 40 -12.36 -18.66 -38.96
CA GLU A 40 -11.04 -19.06 -38.44
C GLU A 40 -10.10 -17.85 -38.28
N LYS A 41 -10.12 -16.91 -39.24
CA LYS A 41 -9.35 -15.65 -39.15
C LYS A 41 -9.84 -14.75 -38.02
N LYS A 42 -11.17 -14.63 -37.83
CA LYS A 42 -11.76 -13.83 -36.75
C LYS A 42 -11.38 -14.40 -35.38
N GLU A 43 -11.55 -15.70 -35.19
CA GLU A 43 -11.18 -16.39 -33.94
C GLU A 43 -9.68 -16.24 -33.65
N HIS A 44 -8.82 -16.42 -34.65
CA HIS A 44 -7.38 -16.24 -34.48
C HIS A 44 -7.03 -14.80 -34.11
N SER A 45 -7.63 -13.81 -34.79
CA SER A 45 -7.44 -12.38 -34.50
C SER A 45 -7.89 -12.03 -33.08
N GLU A 46 -9.02 -12.56 -32.63
CA GLU A 46 -9.50 -12.35 -31.26
C GLU A 46 -8.59 -13.00 -30.21
N ALA A 47 -8.12 -14.21 -30.47
CA ALA A 47 -7.17 -14.90 -29.59
C ALA A 47 -5.85 -14.12 -29.45
N VAL A 48 -5.32 -13.61 -30.56
CA VAL A 48 -4.13 -12.75 -30.57
C VAL A 48 -4.37 -11.46 -29.78
N ARG A 49 -5.52 -10.79 -29.99
CA ARG A 49 -5.87 -9.56 -29.25
C ARG A 49 -5.96 -9.80 -27.74
N LYS A 50 -6.57 -10.92 -27.31
CA LYS A 50 -6.66 -11.29 -25.88
C LYS A 50 -5.27 -11.54 -25.29
N LYS A 51 -4.40 -12.28 -25.98
CA LYS A 51 -3.02 -12.51 -25.52
C LYS A 51 -2.22 -11.21 -25.41
N LEU A 52 -2.35 -10.32 -26.39
CA LEU A 52 -1.68 -9.01 -26.35
C LEU A 52 -2.18 -8.13 -25.20
N ALA A 53 -3.47 -8.15 -24.90
CA ALA A 53 -4.03 -7.43 -23.75
C ALA A 53 -3.49 -7.97 -22.42
N GLN A 54 -3.45 -9.30 -22.27
CA GLN A 54 -2.91 -9.95 -21.08
C GLN A 54 -1.43 -9.60 -20.85
N ILE A 55 -0.58 -9.70 -21.88
CA ILE A 55 0.85 -9.34 -21.79
C ILE A 55 1.02 -7.86 -21.40
N ARG A 56 0.17 -6.97 -21.94
CA ARG A 56 0.20 -5.54 -21.61
C ARG A 56 -0.15 -5.28 -20.14
N GLU A 57 -1.17 -5.96 -19.62
CA GLU A 57 -1.59 -5.83 -18.21
C GLU A 57 -0.55 -6.40 -17.25
N GLU A 58 0.02 -7.56 -17.55
CA GLU A 58 1.11 -8.17 -16.77
C GLU A 58 2.35 -7.25 -16.73
N GLY A 59 2.72 -6.67 -17.87
CA GLY A 59 3.81 -5.70 -17.96
C GLY A 59 3.55 -4.43 -17.14
N ALA A 60 2.36 -3.84 -17.24
CA ALA A 60 2.00 -2.65 -16.47
C ALA A 60 1.99 -2.91 -14.95
N MET A 61 1.50 -4.07 -14.51
CA MET A 61 1.50 -4.46 -13.11
C MET A 61 2.93 -4.72 -12.58
N SER A 62 3.82 -5.29 -13.41
CA SER A 62 5.23 -5.49 -13.05
C SER A 62 5.97 -4.16 -12.88
N ASP A 63 5.71 -3.19 -13.75
CA ASP A 63 6.34 -1.86 -13.71
C ASP A 63 5.88 -1.06 -12.48
N ALA A 64 4.59 -1.15 -12.13
CA ALA A 64 4.04 -0.53 -10.93
C ALA A 64 4.67 -1.09 -9.64
N LYS A 65 4.86 -2.41 -9.54
CA LYS A 65 5.51 -3.06 -8.38
C LYS A 65 6.97 -2.64 -8.25
N THR A 66 7.69 -2.57 -9.36
CA THR A 66 9.09 -2.15 -9.41
C THR A 66 9.25 -0.70 -8.98
N THR A 67 8.38 0.18 -9.48
CA THR A 67 8.33 1.59 -9.08
C THR A 67 8.03 1.73 -7.59
N ALA A 68 7.02 1.01 -7.08
CA ALA A 68 6.68 1.03 -5.67
C ALA A 68 7.85 0.57 -4.80
N LEU A 69 8.53 -0.53 -5.16
CA LEU A 69 9.68 -1.04 -4.42
C LEU A 69 10.82 0.00 -4.36
N MET A 70 11.12 0.65 -5.48
CA MET A 70 12.14 1.71 -5.53
C MET A 70 11.77 2.87 -4.61
N VAL A 71 10.52 3.33 -4.63
CA VAL A 71 10.06 4.43 -3.76
C VAL A 71 10.20 4.06 -2.28
N HIS A 72 9.76 2.86 -1.87
CA HIS A 72 9.92 2.41 -0.49
C HIS A 72 11.39 2.28 -0.08
N GLY A 73 12.24 1.80 -0.99
CA GLY A 73 13.69 1.75 -0.78
C GLY A 73 14.28 3.13 -0.51
N VAL A 74 13.94 4.12 -1.36
CA VAL A 74 14.39 5.51 -1.17
C VAL A 74 13.91 6.08 0.17
N ILE A 75 12.63 5.89 0.52
CA ILE A 75 12.10 6.37 1.81
C ILE A 75 12.85 5.72 2.97
N ALA A 76 13.05 4.40 2.96
CA ALA A 76 13.77 3.69 4.00
C ALA A 76 15.22 4.19 4.13
N THR A 77 15.92 4.42 3.01
CA THR A 77 17.26 4.97 3.01
C THR A 77 17.30 6.39 3.58
N LEU A 78 16.34 7.25 3.22
CA LEU A 78 16.26 8.60 3.75
C LEU A 78 16.00 8.60 5.27
N LEU A 79 15.12 7.74 5.76
CA LEU A 79 14.84 7.59 7.19
C LEU A 79 16.06 7.08 7.95
N ALA A 80 16.75 6.06 7.43
CA ALA A 80 17.96 5.53 8.03
C ALA A 80 19.09 6.57 8.07
N CYS A 81 19.26 7.32 6.98
CA CYS A 81 20.22 8.42 6.90
C CYS A 81 19.88 9.53 7.91
N HIS A 82 18.61 9.95 7.96
CA HIS A 82 18.16 10.97 8.91
C HIS A 82 18.37 10.53 10.37
N ALA A 83 18.01 9.29 10.71
CA ALA A 83 18.21 8.74 12.03
C ALA A 83 19.70 8.67 12.39
N GLY A 84 20.56 8.19 11.47
CA GLY A 84 22.00 8.07 11.69
C GLY A 84 22.68 9.44 11.87
N LEU A 85 22.37 10.40 11.01
CA LEU A 85 22.96 11.75 11.06
C LEU A 85 22.51 12.54 12.30
N ASN A 86 21.28 12.34 12.77
CA ASN A 86 20.73 13.09 13.90
C ASN A 86 20.85 12.36 15.25
N TYR A 87 21.26 11.09 15.27
CA TYR A 87 21.36 10.30 16.50
C TYR A 87 22.17 11.02 17.57
N GLY A 88 23.35 11.55 17.23
CA GLY A 88 24.21 12.24 18.18
C GLY A 88 23.60 13.53 18.75
N HIS A 89 22.79 14.26 17.98
CA HIS A 89 22.10 15.46 18.47
C HIS A 89 20.88 15.13 19.34
N MET A 90 20.30 13.94 19.17
CA MET A 90 19.16 13.46 19.94
C MET A 90 19.56 12.61 21.14
N ASP A 91 20.83 12.21 21.23
CA ASP A 91 21.35 11.45 22.36
C ASP A 91 21.28 12.27 23.64
N ASN A 92 20.42 11.83 24.55
CA ASN A 92 20.23 12.40 25.88
C ASN A 92 20.62 11.40 26.98
N SER A 93 21.38 10.35 26.66
CA SER A 93 21.78 9.30 27.61
C SER A 93 22.58 9.84 28.80
N SER A 94 23.36 10.91 28.60
CA SER A 94 24.12 11.60 29.64
C SER A 94 23.43 12.86 30.16
N ASN A 95 22.17 13.13 29.80
CA ASN A 95 21.48 14.35 30.18
C ASN A 95 21.06 14.31 31.67
N GLN A 96 21.76 15.10 32.48
CA GLN A 96 21.51 15.25 33.92
C GLN A 96 20.74 16.54 34.27
N LEU A 97 20.24 17.28 33.28
CA LEU A 97 19.63 18.61 33.48
C LEU A 97 18.57 18.63 34.60
N PHE A 98 17.67 17.65 34.63
CA PHE A 98 16.63 17.58 35.65
C PHE A 98 17.18 17.19 37.03
N ALA A 99 18.19 16.32 37.09
CA ALA A 99 18.86 15.98 38.33
C ALA A 99 19.61 17.20 38.89
N ASP A 100 20.38 17.88 38.06
CA ASP A 100 21.14 19.08 38.43
C ASP A 100 20.22 20.22 38.87
N TYR A 101 19.12 20.43 38.14
CA TYR A 101 18.09 21.40 38.49
C TYR A 101 17.49 21.10 39.89
N GLY A 102 17.10 19.84 40.14
CA GLY A 102 16.55 19.45 41.44
C GLY A 102 17.57 19.55 42.58
N ARG A 103 18.84 19.20 42.32
CA ARG A 103 19.92 19.33 43.32
C ARG A 103 20.19 20.78 43.65
N ALA A 104 20.29 21.65 42.66
CA ALA A 104 20.49 23.08 42.87
C ALA A 104 19.38 23.68 43.74
N PHE A 105 18.13 23.25 43.53
CA PHE A 105 16.99 23.70 44.31
C PHE A 105 17.03 23.22 45.76
N LEU A 106 17.26 21.92 45.98
CA LEU A 106 17.30 21.32 47.32
C LEU A 106 18.54 21.75 48.13
N HIS A 107 19.69 21.92 47.47
CA HIS A 107 20.95 22.25 48.13
C HIS A 107 20.88 23.58 48.90
N ALA A 108 20.18 24.57 48.36
CA ALA A 108 20.04 25.89 48.96
C ALA A 108 19.17 25.91 50.23
N LEU A 109 18.40 24.84 50.49
CA LEU A 109 17.46 24.82 51.60
C LEU A 109 18.14 24.46 52.94
N PRO A 110 17.73 25.09 54.05
CA PRO A 110 18.21 24.71 55.36
C PRO A 110 17.79 23.26 55.69
N LYS A 111 18.45 22.67 56.70
CA LYS A 111 18.10 21.33 57.18
C LYS A 111 16.65 21.30 57.67
N ASP A 112 15.95 20.21 57.40
CA ASP A 112 14.55 19.96 57.83
C ASP A 112 13.55 21.02 57.31
N ALA A 113 13.88 21.68 56.19
CA ALA A 113 13.00 22.68 55.56
C ALA A 113 11.69 22.06 55.05
N ARG A 114 10.62 22.85 55.05
CA ARG A 114 9.36 22.51 54.38
C ARG A 114 9.21 23.36 53.13
N LEU A 115 9.11 22.70 51.99
CA LEU A 115 9.09 23.31 50.68
C LEU A 115 7.76 23.05 50.01
N ILE A 116 7.02 24.11 49.66
CA ILE A 116 5.81 24.01 48.85
C ILE A 116 6.19 24.34 47.40
N VAL A 117 5.96 23.39 46.50
CA VAL A 117 6.25 23.54 45.07
C VAL A 117 4.98 23.48 44.25
N LYS A 118 5.01 24.12 43.08
CA LYS A 118 3.96 24.03 42.07
C LYS A 118 4.59 23.87 40.70
N GLY A 119 4.13 22.87 39.95
CA GLY A 119 4.59 22.59 38.59
C GLY A 119 5.27 21.23 38.49
N ASP A 120 5.17 20.65 37.29
CA ASP A 120 5.56 19.26 37.04
C ASP A 120 7.07 19.04 37.17
N VAL A 121 7.87 19.88 36.50
CA VAL A 121 9.33 19.76 36.44
C VAL A 121 9.96 19.77 37.83
N ILE A 122 9.64 20.77 38.65
CA ILE A 122 10.22 20.92 39.99
C ILE A 122 9.78 19.81 40.93
N THR A 123 8.50 19.43 40.87
CA THR A 123 7.95 18.40 41.74
C THR A 123 8.57 17.04 41.42
N ASN A 124 8.63 16.65 40.16
CA ASN A 124 9.11 15.33 39.77
C ASN A 124 10.63 15.21 39.89
N SER A 125 11.37 16.25 39.54
CA SER A 125 12.84 16.26 39.69
C SER A 125 13.23 16.07 41.16
N VAL A 126 12.60 16.81 42.06
CA VAL A 126 12.85 16.70 43.51
C VAL A 126 12.39 15.36 44.07
N ARG A 127 11.20 14.87 43.68
CA ARG A 127 10.70 13.57 44.12
C ARG A 127 11.63 12.43 43.70
N TYR A 128 12.13 12.45 42.46
CA TYR A 128 13.08 11.47 41.97
C TYR A 128 14.35 11.48 42.81
N LEU A 129 14.97 12.65 43.00
CA LEU A 129 16.18 12.79 43.81
C LEU A 129 16.00 12.28 45.25
N GLN A 130 14.86 12.57 45.88
CA GLN A 130 14.59 12.14 47.25
C GLN A 130 14.23 10.65 47.35
N ARG A 131 13.36 10.14 46.48
CA ARG A 131 12.82 8.76 46.58
C ARG A 131 13.72 7.72 45.95
N CYS A 132 14.38 8.05 44.84
CA CYS A 132 15.23 7.13 44.10
C CYS A 132 16.69 7.24 44.52
N GLU A 133 17.19 8.46 44.73
CA GLU A 133 18.61 8.68 45.03
C GLU A 133 18.92 9.01 46.50
N GLY A 134 17.89 9.19 47.34
CA GLY A 134 18.06 9.54 48.76
C GLY A 134 18.67 10.93 49.01
N TYR A 135 18.71 11.80 48.01
CA TYR A 135 19.33 13.12 48.11
C TYR A 135 18.43 14.12 48.85
N ARG A 136 18.96 14.75 49.90
CA ARG A 136 18.22 15.73 50.75
C ARG A 136 16.83 15.23 51.18
N ALA A 137 16.77 13.97 51.63
CA ALA A 137 15.55 13.36 52.17
C ALA A 137 15.09 14.00 53.51
N ASP A 138 15.90 14.88 54.10
CA ASP A 138 15.55 15.70 55.27
C ASP A 138 14.51 16.79 54.94
N VAL A 139 14.44 17.25 53.68
CA VAL A 139 13.53 18.32 53.27
C VAL A 139 12.14 17.75 52.98
N GLN A 140 11.10 18.29 53.61
CA GLN A 140 9.72 17.89 53.32
C GLN A 140 9.17 18.69 52.13
N VAL A 141 8.76 18.00 51.07
CA VAL A 141 8.33 18.63 49.81
C VAL A 141 6.85 18.37 49.56
N VAL A 142 6.09 19.46 49.47
CA VAL A 142 4.64 19.46 49.29
C VAL A 142 4.29 19.99 47.92
N ASP A 143 3.57 19.20 47.13
CA ASP A 143 3.06 19.62 45.83
C ASP A 143 1.71 20.32 45.99
N GLN A 144 1.70 21.62 45.72
CA GLN A 144 0.52 22.46 45.85
C GLN A 144 -0.64 21.99 44.95
N ALA A 145 -0.35 21.47 43.75
CA ALA A 145 -1.40 21.02 42.84
C ALA A 145 -2.12 19.77 43.38
N MET A 146 -1.40 18.98 44.19
CA MET A 146 -1.93 17.73 44.72
C MET A 146 -2.64 17.88 46.07
N LEU A 147 -2.50 19.03 46.74
CA LEU A 147 -3.14 19.31 48.03
C LEU A 147 -4.68 19.23 48.01
N THR A 148 -5.31 19.38 46.85
CA THR A 148 -6.77 19.26 46.69
C THR A 148 -7.24 17.81 46.79
N TYR A 149 -6.33 16.84 46.62
CA TYR A 149 -6.67 15.42 46.66
C TYR A 149 -6.49 14.83 48.05
N LYS A 150 -7.57 14.30 48.62
CA LYS A 150 -7.57 13.69 49.97
C LYS A 150 -6.56 12.56 50.15
N TRP A 151 -6.25 11.82 49.08
CA TRP A 151 -5.28 10.73 49.10
C TRP A 151 -3.83 11.21 49.18
N PHE A 152 -3.54 12.43 48.72
CA PHE A 152 -2.18 12.96 48.66
C PHE A 152 -1.65 13.37 50.04
N ILE A 153 -2.55 13.77 50.95
CA ILE A 153 -2.23 14.22 52.31
C ILE A 153 -1.55 13.12 53.14
N LYS A 154 -1.79 11.84 52.83
CA LYS A 154 -1.28 10.70 53.61
C LYS A 154 0.08 10.15 53.15
N VAL A 155 0.56 10.54 51.96
CA VAL A 155 1.71 9.91 51.27
C VAL A 155 2.98 10.78 51.37
N GLN A 156 2.88 11.90 52.07
CA GLN A 156 3.96 12.88 52.24
C GLN A 156 4.87 12.53 53.41
#